data_AF-K2B1M5-F1
#
_entry.id   AF-K2B1M5-F1
#
_cell.length_a   1.000
_cell.length_b   1.000
_cell.length_c   1.000
_cell.angle_alpha   90.00
_cell.angle_beta   90.00
_cell.angle_gamma   90.00
#
_symmetry.space_group_name_H-M   'P 1'
#
loop_
_entity.id
_entity.type
_entity.pdbx_description
1 polymer ?
#
loop_
_entity_poly.entity_id
_entity_poly.type
_entity_poly.pdbx_seq_one_letter_code
_entity_poly.pdbx_strand_id
1 'polypeptide(L)'
;SKIATKQIENLRNTDFASLPGSGNFADSDLSQLPQGTATRTITDYQPPSTEIKDVLITVAWVENDAPKQVQMETLIYKNGL
;
A
#
# COMPACT_ATOMS: atom_id res chain seq x y z
N SER A 1 4.21 2.91 9.81
CA SER A 1 5.35 2.08 9.37
C SER A 1 6.06 2.80 8.22
N LYS A 2 7.39 2.93 8.27
CA LYS A 2 8.19 3.57 7.21
C LYS A 2 7.96 2.94 5.83
N ILE A 3 7.81 1.61 5.79
CA ILE A 3 7.53 0.84 4.57
C ILE A 3 6.19 1.29 3.95
N ALA A 4 5.13 1.37 4.75
CA ALA A 4 3.81 1.77 4.27
C ALA A 4 3.80 3.21 3.74
N THR A 5 4.43 4.14 4.47
CA THR A 5 4.56 5.54 4.04
C THR A 5 5.33 5.66 2.73
N LYS A 6 6.48 5.00 2.62
CA LYS A 6 7.28 4.98 1.38
C LYS A 6 6.48 4.44 0.20
N GLN A 7 5.72 3.36 0.39
CA GLN A 7 4.91 2.80 -0.68
C GLN A 7 3.78 3.75 -1.11
N ILE A 8 3.13 4.45 -0.18
CA ILE A 8 2.11 5.45 -0.53
C ILE A 8 2.73 6.59 -1.35
N GLU A 9 3.88 7.11 -0.94
CA GLU A 9 4.54 8.17 -1.68
C GLU A 9 5.00 7.70 -3.07
N ASN A 10 5.47 6.45 -3.20
CA ASN A 10 5.77 5.88 -4.52
C ASN A 10 4.52 5.82 -5.41
N LEU A 11 3.37 5.43 -4.87
CA LEU A 11 2.11 5.36 -5.62
C LEU A 11 1.60 6.75 -6.00
N ARG A 12 1.75 7.75 -5.12
CA ARG A 12 1.39 9.16 -5.43
C ARG A 12 2.25 9.77 -6.53
N ASN A 13 3.51 9.35 -6.63
CA ASN A 13 4.42 9.76 -7.69
C ASN A 13 4.31 8.88 -8.96
N THR A 14 3.42 7.89 -8.98
CA THR A 14 3.14 7.08 -10.16
C THR A 14 1.98 7.71 -10.92
N ASP A 15 2.10 7.80 -12.26
CA ASP A 15 0.99 8.24 -13.10
C ASP A 15 -0.27 7.40 -12.81
N PHE A 16 -1.41 8.06 -12.63
CA PHE A 16 -2.65 7.42 -12.20
C PHE A 16 -3.05 6.23 -13.10
N ALA A 17 -2.90 6.38 -14.42
CA ALA A 17 -3.21 5.33 -15.40
C ALA A 17 -2.26 4.13 -15.33
N SER A 18 -1.10 4.30 -14.69
CA SER A 18 -0.05 3.30 -14.52
C SER A 18 0.01 2.75 -13.10
N LEU A 19 -0.95 3.10 -12.23
CA LEU A 19 -1.02 2.52 -10.90
C LEU A 19 -1.06 0.99 -11.00
N PRO A 20 -0.19 0.30 -10.25
CA PRO A 20 -0.16 -1.16 -10.30
C PRO A 20 -1.43 -1.74 -9.69
N GLY A 21 -1.79 -2.97 -10.06
CA GLY A 21 -2.87 -3.69 -9.40
C GLY A 21 -2.58 -4.02 -7.93
N SER A 22 -3.58 -4.56 -7.24
CA SER A 22 -3.43 -5.16 -5.91
C SER A 22 -2.42 -6.32 -5.94
N GLY A 23 -1.68 -6.50 -4.85
CA GLY A 23 -0.73 -7.60 -4.70
C GLY A 23 0.40 -7.31 -3.72
N ASN A 24 1.38 -8.22 -3.71
CA ASN A 24 2.56 -8.08 -2.88
C ASN A 24 3.55 -7.08 -3.50
N PHE A 25 4.34 -6.43 -2.66
CA PHE A 25 5.48 -5.62 -3.11
C PHE A 25 6.70 -5.86 -2.23
N ALA A 26 7.87 -5.63 -2.81
CA ALA A 26 9.13 -5.76 -2.09
C ALA A 26 9.55 -4.41 -1.51
N ASP A 27 10.11 -4.44 -0.30
CA ASP A 27 10.84 -3.33 0.29
C ASP A 27 12.02 -3.88 1.07
N SER A 28 13.19 -3.23 0.97
CA SER A 28 14.40 -3.66 1.66
C SER A 28 14.24 -3.67 3.18
N ASP A 29 13.43 -2.77 3.74
CA ASP A 29 13.23 -2.68 5.19
C ASP A 29 12.40 -3.85 5.73
N LEU A 30 11.74 -4.67 4.87
CA LEU A 30 11.08 -5.90 5.30
C LEU A 30 12.05 -6.91 5.89
N SER A 31 13.33 -6.89 5.52
CA SER A 31 14.33 -7.78 6.11
C SER A 31 14.57 -7.50 7.60
N GLN A 32 14.12 -6.35 8.12
CA GLN A 32 14.19 -5.99 9.53
C GLN A 32 12.99 -6.49 10.33
N LEU A 33 11.96 -7.02 9.65
CA LEU A 33 10.76 -7.55 10.25
C LEU A 33 10.80 -9.09 10.19
N PRO A 34 10.72 -9.80 11.33
CA PRO A 34 10.66 -11.25 11.32
C PRO A 34 9.43 -11.74 10.55
N GLN A 35 9.64 -12.57 9.53
CA GLN A 35 8.60 -13.04 8.61
C GLN A 35 7.78 -11.88 8.01
N GLY A 36 8.44 -10.75 7.75
CA GLY A 36 7.82 -9.55 7.22
C GLY A 36 7.23 -9.75 5.82
N THR A 37 6.01 -9.27 5.62
CA THR A 37 5.34 -9.22 4.33
C THR A 37 4.70 -7.85 4.11
N ALA A 38 4.56 -7.45 2.86
CA ALA A 38 3.85 -6.23 2.50
C ALA A 38 2.92 -6.46 1.31
N THR A 39 1.69 -5.97 1.46
CA THR A 39 0.65 -6.07 0.45
C THR A 39 -0.01 -4.72 0.21
N ARG A 40 -0.51 -4.55 -1.00
CA ARG A 40 -1.23 -3.38 -1.48
C ARG A 40 -2.57 -3.84 -2.02
N THR A 41 -3.63 -3.17 -1.61
CA THR A 41 -4.96 -3.28 -2.22
C THR A 41 -5.28 -1.95 -2.88
N ILE A 42 -5.70 -1.99 -4.15
CA ILE A 42 -6.18 -0.84 -4.89
C ILE A 42 -7.56 -1.14 -5.45
N THR A 43 -8.53 -0.30 -5.12
CA THR A 43 -9.92 -0.41 -5.56
C THR A 43 -10.46 0.95 -6.02
N ASP A 44 -11.52 0.95 -6.82
CA ASP A 44 -12.26 2.18 -7.10
C ASP A 44 -13.00 2.63 -5.83
N TYR A 45 -12.79 3.87 -5.39
CA TYR A 45 -13.38 4.38 -4.15
C TYR A 45 -14.91 4.53 -4.25
N GLN A 46 -15.42 4.97 -5.40
CA GLN A 46 -16.85 5.18 -5.65
C GLN A 46 -17.25 4.70 -7.04
N PRO A 47 -17.44 3.39 -7.25
CA PRO A 47 -17.90 2.85 -8.52
C PRO A 47 -19.23 3.51 -8.97
N PRO A 48 -19.42 3.80 -10.27
CA PRO A 48 -18.57 3.42 -11.40
C PRO A 48 -17.42 4.41 -11.67
N SER A 49 -17.22 5.42 -10.82
CA SER A 49 -16.08 6.34 -10.99
C SER A 49 -14.77 5.58 -10.80
N THR A 50 -13.88 5.73 -11.78
CA THR A 50 -12.52 5.15 -11.76
C THR A 50 -11.46 6.23 -11.55
N GLU A 51 -11.88 7.45 -11.22
CA GLU A 51 -11.01 8.63 -11.11
C GLU A 51 -10.41 8.81 -9.71
N ILE A 52 -10.88 8.03 -8.74
CA ILE A 52 -10.36 7.98 -7.38
C ILE A 52 -10.10 6.52 -7.03
N LYS A 53 -8.86 6.22 -6.69
CA LYS A 53 -8.47 4.92 -6.16
C LYS A 53 -8.35 5.00 -4.65
N ASP A 54 -8.97 4.05 -3.98
CA ASP A 54 -8.70 3.73 -2.59
C ASP A 54 -7.53 2.75 -2.53
N VAL A 55 -6.54 3.08 -1.69
CA VAL A 55 -5.29 2.36 -1.57
C VAL A 55 -5.05 1.99 -0.12
N LEU A 56 -5.05 0.69 0.17
CA LEU A 56 -4.70 0.15 1.47
C LEU A 56 -3.34 -0.57 1.39
N ILE A 57 -2.38 -0.09 2.16
CA ILE A 57 -1.09 -0.76 2.35
C ILE A 57 -1.11 -1.51 3.68
N THR A 58 -0.85 -2.81 3.64
CA THR A 58 -0.68 -3.65 4.84
C THR A 58 0.76 -4.11 4.94
N VAL A 59 1.38 -3.90 6.10
CA VAL A 59 2.68 -4.49 6.45
C VAL A 59 2.47 -5.39 7.65
N ALA A 60 2.75 -6.69 7.50
CA ALA A 60 2.54 -7.70 8.53
C ALA A 60 3.86 -8.39 8.88
N TRP A 61 4.02 -8.77 10.16
CA TRP A 61 5.19 -9.47 10.67
C TRP A 61 4.83 -10.29 11.91
N VAL A 62 5.76 -11.09 12.41
CA VAL A 62 5.62 -11.84 13.66
C VAL A 62 6.54 -11.25 14.73
N GLU A 63 6.03 -11.05 15.94
CA GLU A 63 6.79 -10.58 17.10
C GLU A 63 6.41 -11.42 18.32
N ASN A 64 7.39 -12.10 18.92
CA ASN A 64 7.19 -13.03 20.04
C ASN A 64 6.08 -14.08 19.77
N ASP A 65 6.16 -14.73 18.61
CA ASP A 65 5.17 -15.71 18.10
C ASP A 65 3.74 -15.16 17.94
N ALA A 66 3.55 -13.84 18.02
CA ALA A 66 2.27 -13.19 17.79
C ALA A 66 2.27 -12.41 16.46
N PRO A 67 1.22 -12.55 15.62
CA PRO A 67 1.10 -11.77 14.40
C PRO A 67 0.86 -10.29 14.73
N LYS A 68 1.56 -9.42 14.00
CA LYS A 68 1.45 -7.96 14.06
C LYS A 68 1.22 -7.41 12.67
N GLN A 69 0.51 -6.29 12.60
CA GLN A 69 0.36 -5.57 11.34
C GLN A 69 0.20 -4.08 11.56
N VAL A 70 0.56 -3.31 10.54
CA VAL A 70 0.23 -1.90 10.40
C VAL A 70 -0.43 -1.71 9.04
N GLN A 71 -1.52 -0.96 9.04
CA GLN A 71 -2.25 -0.60 7.86
C GLN A 71 -2.19 0.92 7.65
N MET A 72 -2.14 1.34 6.39
CA MET A 72 -2.22 2.73 6.00
C MET A 72 -3.09 2.84 4.76
N GLU A 73 -4.11 3.68 4.85
CA GLU A 73 -5.11 3.89 3.82
C GLU A 73 -5.00 5.30 3.25
N THR A 74 -5.20 5.45 1.94
CA THR A 74 -5.19 6.76 1.30
C THR A 74 -5.99 6.74 0.00
N LEU A 75 -6.46 7.92 -0.41
CA LEU A 75 -7.05 8.13 -1.72
C LEU A 75 -6.01 8.73 -2.68
N ILE A 76 -5.98 8.22 -3.90
CA ILE A 76 -5.22 8.80 -5.01
C ILE A 76 -6.21 9.25 -6.08
N TYR A 77 -6.08 10.49 -6.53
CA TYR A 77 -6.96 11.14 -7.51
C TYR A 77 -6.28 11.21 -8.87
N LYS A 78 -7.05 10.99 -9.95
CA LYS A 78 -6.54 11.00 -11.33
C LYS A 78 -5.85 12.30 -11.73
N ASN A 79 -6.35 13.43 -11.22
CA ASN A 79 -5.83 14.76 -11.54
C ASN A 79 -4.98 15.38 -10.41
N GLY A 80 -4.47 14.54 -9.50
CA GLY A 80 -3.84 15.02 -8.27
C GLY A 80 -4.86 15.54 -7.25
N LEU A 81 -4.35 15.96 -6.09
CA LEU A 81 -5.11 16.66 -5.06
C LEU A 81 -5.25 18.15 -5.41
#